data_AF-A0A6A4Z0B9-F1
#
_entry.id   AF-A0A6A4Z0B9-F1
#
_cell.length_a   1.000
_cell.length_b   1.000
_cell.length_c   1.000
_cell.angle_alpha   90.00
_cell.angle_beta   90.00
_cell.angle_gamma   90.00
#
_symmetry.space_group_name_H-M   'P 1'
#
loop_
_entity.id
_entity.type
_entity.pdbx_description
1 polymer ?
#
loop_
_entity_poly.entity_id
_entity_poly.type
_entity_poly.pdbx_seq_one_letter_code
_entity_poly.pdbx_strand_id
1 'polypeptide(L)'
;MAADDPTMLGSSGGAMLQDILRTASQPEEAIVSFQKQYGLKEETTSASLQLLDLLGCRRSETHSKLLEAMVAALLKRIHSKKMDDAQLQKLLELTFPYLEMRELRAIPIAVLATQSSTPASFLQELCDHDNRALLE
;
A
#
# COMPACT_ATOMS: atom_id res chain seq x y z
N MET A 1 -11.10 -15.93 -11.10
CA MET A 1 -11.34 -14.67 -11.83
C MET A 1 -11.16 -13.53 -10.84
N ALA A 2 -9.90 -13.18 -10.57
CA ALA A 2 -9.59 -12.06 -9.69
C ALA A 2 -9.76 -10.77 -10.51
N ALA A 3 -10.49 -9.81 -9.95
CA ALA A 3 -10.81 -8.55 -10.57
C ALA A 3 -9.51 -7.81 -10.94
N ASP A 4 -9.39 -7.47 -12.21
CA ASP A 4 -8.39 -6.58 -12.78
C ASP A 4 -8.73 -5.14 -12.36
N ASP A 5 -8.62 -4.86 -11.06
CA ASP A 5 -8.47 -3.49 -10.59
C ASP A 5 -6.96 -3.23 -10.66
N PRO A 6 -6.45 -2.53 -11.68
CA PRO A 6 -5.04 -2.19 -11.74
C PRO A 6 -4.75 -1.30 -10.54
N THR A 7 -4.12 -1.89 -9.53
CA THR A 7 -3.64 -1.17 -8.36
C THR A 7 -2.76 -0.04 -8.87
N MET A 8 -3.26 1.19 -8.75
CA MET A 8 -2.60 2.43 -9.20
C MET A 8 -1.42 2.77 -8.29
N LEU A 9 -0.46 1.86 -8.21
CA LEU A 9 0.64 1.86 -7.27
C LEU A 9 1.94 1.61 -8.04
N GLY A 10 3.06 2.13 -7.53
CA GLY A 10 4.36 1.97 -8.17
C GLY A 10 4.45 2.55 -9.59
N SER A 11 5.27 1.93 -10.42
CA SER A 11 5.57 2.37 -11.79
C SER A 11 4.37 2.30 -12.73
N SER A 12 3.52 1.29 -12.58
CA SER A 12 2.28 1.13 -13.37
C SER A 12 1.28 2.24 -13.05
N GLY A 13 1.09 2.57 -11.77
CA GLY A 13 0.27 3.69 -11.33
C GLY A 13 0.79 5.03 -11.86
N GLY A 14 2.12 5.23 -11.81
CA GLY A 14 2.77 6.43 -12.36
C GLY A 14 2.55 6.58 -13.87
N ALA A 15 2.71 5.51 -14.65
CA ALA A 15 2.49 5.53 -16.09
C ALA A 15 1.03 5.85 -16.44
N MET A 16 0.06 5.24 -15.74
CA MET A 16 -1.36 5.53 -15.97
C MET A 16 -1.71 6.97 -15.57
N LEU A 17 -1.20 7.48 -14.44
CA LEU A 17 -1.42 8.88 -14.06
C LEU A 17 -0.81 9.84 -15.10
N GLN A 18 0.36 9.53 -15.63
CA GLN A 18 0.99 10.28 -16.71
C GLN A 18 0.13 10.29 -17.96
N ASP A 19 -0.45 9.15 -18.35
CA ASP A 19 -1.36 9.07 -19.50
C ASP A 19 -2.66 9.85 -19.30
N ILE A 20 -3.25 9.79 -18.10
CA ILE A 20 -4.42 10.60 -17.73
C ILE A 20 -4.10 12.10 -17.90
N LEU A 21 -2.98 12.57 -17.35
CA LEU A 21 -2.62 13.98 -17.42
C LEU A 21 -2.21 14.41 -18.83
N ARG A 22 -1.62 13.53 -19.63
CA ARG A 22 -1.22 13.80 -21.02
C ARG A 22 -2.41 13.91 -21.97
N THR A 23 -3.45 13.12 -21.74
CA THR A 23 -4.64 13.06 -22.61
C THR A 23 -5.77 13.99 -22.17
N ALA A 24 -5.72 14.50 -20.94
CA ALA A 24 -6.71 15.42 -20.41
C ALA A 24 -6.71 16.78 -21.15
N SER A 25 -7.88 17.18 -21.64
CA SER A 25 -8.09 18.53 -22.18
C SER A 25 -7.93 19.62 -21.11
N GLN A 26 -8.26 19.28 -19.85
CA GLN A 26 -8.16 20.16 -18.68
C GLN A 26 -7.46 19.41 -17.53
N PRO A 27 -6.13 19.56 -17.36
CA PRO A 27 -5.36 18.78 -16.38
C PRO A 27 -5.74 19.07 -14.93
N GLU A 28 -6.16 20.29 -14.60
CA GLU A 28 -6.59 20.65 -13.24
C GLU A 28 -7.83 19.85 -12.80
N GLU A 29 -8.83 19.73 -13.68
CA GLU A 29 -10.04 18.92 -13.41
C GLU A 29 -9.72 17.43 -13.31
N ALA A 30 -8.77 16.95 -14.12
CA ALA A 30 -8.27 15.58 -14.03
C ALA A 30 -7.58 15.30 -12.69
N ILE A 31 -6.78 16.25 -12.17
CA ILE A 31 -6.15 16.13 -10.84
C ILE A 31 -7.22 16.07 -9.74
N VAL A 32 -8.21 16.97 -9.77
CA VAL A 32 -9.28 17.00 -8.76
C VAL A 32 -10.10 15.72 -8.78
N SER A 33 -10.47 15.24 -9.97
CA SER A 33 -11.24 13.99 -10.10
C SER A 33 -10.44 12.77 -9.63
N PHE A 34 -9.15 12.69 -9.97
CA PHE A 34 -8.24 11.66 -9.47
C PHE A 34 -8.15 11.68 -7.94
N GLN A 35 -7.91 12.85 -7.34
CA GLN A 35 -7.85 12.99 -5.88
C GLN A 35 -9.17 12.64 -5.21
N LYS A 36 -10.31 12.94 -5.82
CA LYS A 36 -11.63 12.56 -5.30
C LYS A 36 -11.86 11.05 -5.37
N GLN A 37 -11.35 10.39 -6.40
CA GLN A 37 -11.52 8.95 -6.60
C GLN A 37 -10.58 8.09 -5.75
N TYR A 38 -9.32 8.50 -5.61
CA TYR A 38 -8.25 7.74 -4.95
C TYR A 38 -7.77 8.32 -3.62
N GLY A 39 -8.26 9.50 -3.22
CA GLY A 39 -7.97 10.10 -1.93
C GLY A 39 -8.69 9.43 -0.76
N LEU A 40 -8.48 9.95 0.45
CA LEU A 40 -9.12 9.45 1.67
C LEU A 40 -10.62 9.78 1.64
N LYS A 41 -11.46 8.74 1.61
CA LYS A 41 -12.92 8.86 1.40
C LYS A 41 -13.73 9.06 2.68
N GLU A 42 -13.09 9.06 3.85
CA GLU A 42 -13.75 9.26 5.13
C GLU A 42 -14.14 10.74 5.30
N GLU A 43 -15.41 11.01 5.60
CA GLU A 43 -15.93 12.38 5.76
C GLU A 43 -15.15 13.16 6.83
N THR A 44 -14.77 12.49 7.92
CA THR A 44 -13.97 13.07 9.00
C THR A 44 -12.55 13.44 8.57
N THR A 45 -12.03 12.74 7.56
CA THR A 45 -10.66 12.93 7.08
C THR A 45 -10.54 14.16 6.20
N SER A 46 -11.57 14.52 5.43
CA SER A 46 -11.56 15.72 4.59
C SER A 46 -11.41 17.01 5.41
N ALA A 47 -12.19 17.15 6.49
CA ALA A 47 -12.09 18.30 7.39
C ALA A 47 -10.72 18.36 8.09
N SER A 48 -10.20 17.21 8.50
CA SER A 48 -8.88 17.10 9.13
C SER A 48 -7.74 17.48 8.18
N LEU A 49 -7.82 17.06 6.91
CA LEU A 49 -6.83 17.43 5.89
C LEU A 49 -6.85 18.93 5.61
N GLN A 50 -8.04 19.55 5.51
CA GLN A 50 -8.15 21.00 5.32
C GLN A 50 -7.56 21.78 6.50
N LEU A 51 -7.76 21.31 7.73
CA LEU A 51 -7.15 21.92 8.90
C LEU A 51 -5.61 21.80 8.86
N LEU A 52 -5.08 20.64 8.49
CA LEU A 52 -3.64 20.44 8.32
C LEU A 52 -3.06 21.32 7.22
N ASP A 53 -3.77 21.50 6.10
CA ASP A 53 -3.40 22.42 5.04
C ASP A 53 -3.30 23.87 5.57
N LEU A 54 -4.27 24.32 6.39
CA LEU A 54 -4.26 25.65 7.02
C LEU A 54 -3.10 25.84 8.02
N LEU A 55 -2.67 24.75 8.66
CA LEU A 55 -1.50 24.75 9.56
C LEU A 55 -0.16 24.67 8.80
N GLY A 56 -0.19 24.64 7.46
CA GLY A 56 0.99 24.59 6.61
C GLY A 56 1.58 23.19 6.44
N CYS A 57 0.88 22.13 6.87
CA CYS A 57 1.30 20.76 6.64
C CYS A 57 1.04 20.39 5.17
N ARG A 58 2.04 19.81 4.51
CA ARG A 58 1.88 19.36 3.12
C ARG A 58 1.06 18.08 3.09
N ARG A 59 0.09 17.98 2.18
CA ARG A 59 -0.71 16.75 2.01
C ARG A 59 0.15 15.50 1.81
N SER A 60 1.22 15.60 1.04
CA SER A 60 2.14 14.46 0.82
C SER A 60 2.73 13.94 2.14
N GLU A 61 3.18 14.84 3.01
CA GLU A 61 3.70 14.49 4.33
C GLU A 61 2.61 13.86 5.21
N THR A 62 1.42 14.45 5.23
CA THR A 62 0.28 13.90 5.98
C THR A 62 -0.05 12.47 5.54
N HIS A 63 -0.13 12.21 4.23
CA HIS A 63 -0.40 10.87 3.70
C HIS A 63 0.75 9.89 4.00
N SER A 64 2.01 10.32 3.89
CA SER A 64 3.17 9.49 4.27
C SER A 64 3.13 9.12 5.76
N LYS A 65 2.84 10.08 6.65
CA LYS A 65 2.72 9.83 8.09
C LYS A 65 1.54 8.94 8.45
N LEU A 66 0.41 9.10 7.76
CA LEU A 66 -0.73 8.20 7.93
C LEU A 66 -0.36 6.76 7.53
N LEU A 67 0.30 6.60 6.39
CA LEU A 67 0.77 5.28 5.93
C LEU A 67 1.74 4.65 6.94
N GLU A 68 2.75 5.39 7.38
CA GLU A 68 3.70 4.94 8.41
C GLU A 68 2.96 4.47 9.69
N ALA A 69 1.99 5.24 10.16
CA ALA A 69 1.20 4.91 11.35
C ALA A 69 0.34 3.64 11.16
N MET A 70 -0.28 3.48 9.99
CA MET A 70 -1.08 2.30 9.65
C MET A 70 -0.23 1.04 9.55
N VAL A 71 0.93 1.13 8.90
CA VAL A 71 1.91 0.04 8.79
C VAL A 71 2.39 -0.36 10.19
N ALA A 72 2.80 0.60 11.02
CA ALA A 72 3.24 0.34 12.39
C ALA A 72 2.15 -0.32 13.24
N ALA A 73 0.89 0.14 13.13
CA ALA A 73 -0.24 -0.45 13.83
C ALA A 73 -0.50 -1.90 13.39
N LEU A 74 -0.41 -2.18 12.08
CA LEU A 74 -0.57 -3.52 11.54
C LEU A 74 0.56 -4.46 11.99
N LEU A 75 1.81 -4.01 11.90
CA LEU A 75 2.97 -4.76 12.38
C LEU A 75 2.83 -5.09 13.88
N LYS A 76 2.40 -4.14 14.70
CA LYS A 76 2.17 -4.38 16.13
C LYS A 76 1.11 -5.47 16.35
N ARG A 77 0.07 -5.53 15.52
CA ARG A 77 -0.96 -6.57 15.59
C ARG A 77 -0.40 -7.95 15.20
N ILE A 78 0.39 -8.03 14.14
CA ILE A 78 1.06 -9.27 13.71
C ILE A 78 1.95 -9.81 14.84
N HIS A 79 2.85 -8.97 15.38
CA HIS A 79 3.77 -9.37 16.46
C HIS A 79 3.08 -9.69 17.79
N SER A 80 1.86 -9.19 18.01
CA SER A 80 1.09 -9.50 19.23
C SER A 80 0.63 -10.96 19.32
N LYS A 81 0.81 -11.78 18.26
CA LYS A 81 0.38 -13.19 18.16
C LYS A 81 -1.10 -13.43 18.49
N LYS A 82 -1.93 -12.39 18.33
CA LYS A 82 -3.38 -12.48 18.49
C LYS A 82 -4.10 -12.95 17.22
N MET A 83 -3.37 -13.07 16.11
CA MET A 83 -3.90 -13.52 14.83
C MET A 83 -3.69 -15.03 14.70
N ASP A 84 -4.71 -15.73 14.21
CA ASP A 84 -4.58 -17.15 13.90
C ASP A 84 -3.83 -17.36 12.57
N ASP A 85 -3.38 -18.59 12.33
CA ASP A 85 -2.62 -18.93 11.12
C ASP A 85 -3.44 -18.70 9.84
N ALA A 86 -4.76 -18.83 9.89
CA ALA A 86 -5.64 -18.58 8.74
C ALA A 86 -5.71 -17.08 8.39
N GLN A 87 -5.78 -16.20 9.39
CA GLN A 87 -5.74 -14.76 9.24
C GLN A 87 -4.38 -14.30 8.72
N LEU A 88 -3.29 -14.88 9.23
CA LEU A 88 -1.94 -14.59 8.74
C LEU A 88 -1.78 -15.03 7.28
N GLN A 89 -2.28 -16.22 6.92
CA GLN A 89 -2.25 -16.71 5.54
C GLN A 89 -3.03 -15.78 4.59
N LYS A 90 -4.24 -15.39 4.97
CA LYS A 90 -5.04 -14.43 4.18
C LYS A 90 -4.34 -13.07 4.07
N LEU A 91 -3.71 -12.60 5.16
CA LEU A 91 -2.96 -11.35 5.14
C LEU A 91 -1.74 -11.44 4.22
N LEU A 92 -1.04 -12.58 4.21
CA LEU A 92 0.07 -12.82 3.29
C LEU A 92 -0.41 -12.74 1.85
N GLU A 93 -1.48 -13.43 1.48
CA GLU A 93 -2.04 -13.40 0.11
C GLU A 93 -2.38 -11.98 -0.36
N LEU A 94 -2.90 -11.15 0.54
CA LEU A 94 -3.24 -9.75 0.23
C LEU A 94 -2.02 -8.82 0.15
N THR A 95 -0.94 -9.14 0.86
CA THR A 95 0.20 -8.23 1.03
C THR A 95 1.42 -8.64 0.23
N PHE A 96 1.52 -9.90 -0.19
CA PHE A 96 2.62 -10.42 -0.98
C PHE A 96 2.83 -9.68 -2.32
N PRO A 97 1.78 -9.29 -3.08
CA PRO A 97 1.96 -8.49 -4.31
C PRO A 97 2.65 -7.13 -4.07
N TYR A 98 2.72 -6.65 -2.83
CA TYR A 98 3.34 -5.38 -2.46
C TYR A 98 4.76 -5.53 -1.92
N LEU A 99 5.38 -6.71 -2.04
CA LEU A 99 6.75 -6.98 -1.58
C LEU A 99 7.77 -6.02 -2.22
N GLU A 100 7.58 -5.68 -3.49
CA GLU A 100 8.45 -4.77 -4.23
C GLU A 100 8.36 -3.32 -3.69
N MET A 101 7.22 -2.95 -3.10
CA MET A 101 6.98 -1.61 -2.57
C MET A 101 7.66 -1.43 -1.22
N ARG A 102 8.68 -0.57 -1.19
CA ARG A 102 9.55 -0.36 -0.01
C ARG A 102 8.76 0.00 1.25
N GLU A 103 7.72 0.80 1.13
CA GLU A 103 6.88 1.29 2.23
C GLU A 103 6.02 0.18 2.85
N LEU A 104 5.65 -0.84 2.08
CA LEU A 104 4.77 -1.93 2.52
C LEU A 104 5.51 -3.25 2.77
N ARG A 105 6.73 -3.41 2.23
CA ARG A 105 7.54 -4.63 2.27
C ARG A 105 7.68 -5.26 3.65
N ALA A 106 7.76 -4.43 4.70
CA ALA A 106 7.89 -4.92 6.07
C ALA A 106 6.71 -5.81 6.51
N ILE A 107 5.51 -5.62 5.93
CA ILE A 107 4.31 -6.36 6.28
C ILE A 107 4.40 -7.84 5.87
N PRO A 108 4.56 -8.21 4.58
CA PRO A 108 4.65 -9.61 4.19
C PRO A 108 5.84 -10.32 4.87
N ILE A 109 6.99 -9.64 5.05
CA ILE A 109 8.14 -10.20 5.78
C ILE A 109 7.77 -10.54 7.23
N ALA A 110 7.09 -9.62 7.94
CA ALA A 110 6.67 -9.87 9.32
C ALA A 110 5.65 -11.00 9.43
N VAL A 111 4.75 -11.13 8.45
CA VAL A 111 3.78 -12.23 8.39
C VAL A 111 4.52 -13.56 8.22
N LEU A 112 5.44 -13.66 7.25
CA LEU A 112 6.26 -14.84 7.01
C LEU A 112 7.08 -15.26 8.24
N ALA A 113 7.66 -14.29 8.95
CA ALA A 113 8.44 -14.54 10.15
C ALA A 113 7.60 -15.01 11.36
N THR A 114 6.29 -14.70 11.36
CA THR A 114 5.38 -15.03 12.48
C THR A 114 4.64 -16.35 12.25
N GLN A 115 4.43 -16.72 11.00
CA GLN A 115 3.73 -17.95 10.62
C GLN A 115 4.50 -19.21 11.06
N SER A 116 3.75 -20.22 11.53
CA SER A 116 4.31 -21.52 11.91
C SER A 116 4.71 -22.37 10.70
N SER A 117 3.97 -22.22 9.60
CA SER A 117 4.17 -22.93 8.34
C SER A 117 3.90 -21.98 7.18
N THR A 118 4.91 -21.78 6.33
CA THR A 118 4.82 -20.94 5.13
C THR A 118 4.58 -21.81 3.90
N PRO A 119 3.61 -21.47 3.03
CA PRO A 119 3.41 -22.21 1.79
C PRO A 119 4.65 -22.14 0.88
N ALA A 120 5.03 -23.28 0.31
CA ALA A 120 6.23 -23.41 -0.52
C ALA A 120 6.22 -22.51 -1.77
N SER A 121 5.03 -22.15 -2.28
CA SER A 121 4.88 -21.24 -3.44
C SER A 121 5.49 -19.87 -3.20
N PHE A 122 5.22 -19.25 -2.04
CA PHE A 122 5.77 -17.93 -1.69
C PHE A 122 7.27 -17.99 -1.43
N LEU A 123 7.75 -19.08 -0.82
CA LEU A 123 9.19 -19.28 -0.62
C LEU A 123 9.93 -19.43 -1.96
N GLN A 124 9.34 -20.16 -2.91
CA GLN A 124 9.91 -20.32 -4.24
C GLN A 124 10.00 -18.98 -4.99
N GLU A 125 8.96 -18.16 -4.89
CA GLU A 125 8.92 -16.82 -5.49
C GLU A 125 9.93 -15.86 -4.84
N LEU A 126 10.14 -15.95 -3.52
CA LEU A 126 11.17 -15.19 -2.81
C LEU A 126 12.61 -15.65 -3.13
N CYS A 127 12.78 -16.93 -3.44
CA CYS A 127 14.08 -17.49 -3.84
C CYS A 127 14.46 -17.16 -5.27
N ASP A 128 13.53 -16.63 -6.07
CA ASP A 128 13.81 -16.18 -7.42
C ASP A 128 14.83 -15.03 -7.39
N HIS A 129 15.71 -15.01 -8.38
CA HIS A 129 16.91 -14.16 -8.39
C HIS A 129 16.54 -12.66 -8.32
N ASP A 130 15.42 -12.28 -8.93
CA ASP A 130 14.94 -10.89 -8.97
C ASP A 130 14.37 -10.42 -7.63
N ASN A 131 13.78 -11.33 -6.84
CA ASN A 131 13.16 -11.01 -5.55
C ASN A 131 14.14 -11.10 -4.38
N ARG A 132 15.25 -11.82 -4.54
CA ARG A 132 16.27 -11.99 -3.49
C ARG A 132 16.88 -10.66 -3.04
N ALA A 133 17.05 -9.71 -3.97
CA ALA A 133 17.54 -8.36 -3.67
C ALA A 133 16.57 -7.55 -2.78
N LEU A 134 15.30 -7.95 -2.68
CA LEU A 134 14.32 -7.26 -1.84
C LEU A 134 14.47 -7.61 -0.35
N LEU A 135 15.20 -8.68 -0.04
CA LEU A 135 15.40 -9.22 1.32
C LEU A 135 16.68 -8.72 2.01
N GLU A 136 17.56 -8.02 1.29
CA GLU A 136 18.75 -7.33 1.82
C GLU A 136 18.40 -5.93 2.36
#